data_AF-W1FC07-F1
#
_entry.id   AF-W1FC07-F1
#
_cell.length_a   1.000
_cell.length_b   1.000
_cell.length_c   1.000
_cell.angle_alpha   90.00
_cell.angle_beta   90.00
_cell.angle_gamma   90.00
#
_symmetry.space_group_name_H-M   'P 1'
#
loop_
_entity.id
_entity.type
_entity.pdbx_description
1 polymer ?
#
loop_
_entity_poly.entity_id
_entity_poly.type
_entity_poly.pdbx_seq_one_letter_code
_entity_poly.pdbx_strand_id
1 'polypeptide(L)'
;MRSLADFEFNKAPLCEGMILACEAIRRDFPSQDVYDELERLVSLAKEEISQLLPLEEQLEKLIALFYGDWGFKASRGVYRLSDALWLDQVLKNRQGSAVSLGAVLLWVANRLDLPLLPVIFPTQLILRIECPDGEIWLINPFNGESLSEHMLDVWLKGNISPSAELFYEDLDEADNIEVIRKLLDTLKASLMEENQMELALRTSEALLQFNLKIPMKFAIAG
;
A
#
# COMPACT_ATOMS: atom_id res chain seq x y z
N MET A 1 19.15 -14.66 5.13
CA MET A 1 18.13 -13.89 4.39
C MET A 1 16.85 -14.69 4.40
N ARG A 2 15.72 -14.10 4.78
CA ARG A 2 14.41 -14.75 4.65
C ARG A 2 14.06 -14.80 3.16
N SER A 3 13.66 -15.97 2.65
CA SER A 3 13.23 -16.11 1.26
C SER A 3 11.80 -15.61 1.10
N LEU A 4 11.47 -14.96 -0.03
CA LEU A 4 10.09 -14.60 -0.38
C LEU A 4 9.17 -15.83 -0.36
N ALA A 5 9.71 -16.99 -0.74
CA ALA A 5 8.98 -18.25 -0.77
C ALA A 5 8.54 -18.73 0.62
N ASP A 6 9.20 -18.34 1.71
CA ASP A 6 8.91 -18.83 3.07
C ASP A 6 8.19 -17.79 3.95
N PHE A 7 8.07 -16.55 3.49
CA PHE A 7 7.45 -15.47 4.25
C PHE A 7 5.92 -15.63 4.36
N GLU A 8 5.38 -15.36 5.55
CA GLU A 8 3.93 -15.38 5.83
C GLU A 8 3.35 -13.97 5.69
N PHE A 9 3.09 -13.53 4.45
CA PHE A 9 2.69 -12.16 4.14
C PHE A 9 1.49 -11.63 4.95
N ASN A 10 0.48 -12.46 5.18
CA ASN A 10 -0.73 -12.04 5.90
C ASN A 10 -0.57 -12.06 7.43
N LYS A 11 0.61 -12.44 7.95
CA LYS A 11 0.94 -12.44 9.38
C LYS A 11 2.02 -11.44 9.75
N ALA A 12 2.48 -10.66 8.79
CA ALA A 12 3.50 -9.63 8.97
C ALA A 12 2.97 -8.29 8.44
N PRO A 13 3.50 -7.15 8.91
CA PRO A 13 3.14 -5.85 8.36
C PRO A 13 3.41 -5.78 6.85
N LEU A 14 2.53 -5.08 6.11
CA LEU A 14 2.62 -4.95 4.66
C LEU A 14 4.00 -4.44 4.19
N CYS A 15 4.57 -3.46 4.89
CA CYS A 15 5.90 -2.93 4.56
C CYS A 15 7.01 -3.99 4.66
N GLU A 16 6.94 -4.97 5.57
CA GLU A 16 7.96 -6.03 5.60
C GLU A 16 7.95 -6.85 4.31
N GLY A 17 6.76 -7.21 3.84
CA GLY A 17 6.62 -7.91 2.57
C GLY A 17 7.10 -7.09 1.38
N MET A 18 6.82 -5.78 1.38
CA MET A 18 7.34 -4.85 0.36
C MET A 18 8.86 -4.70 0.40
N ILE A 19 9.46 -4.59 1.59
CA ILE A 19 10.91 -4.50 1.78
C ILE A 19 11.58 -5.76 1.22
N LEU A 20 11.09 -6.94 1.59
CA LEU A 20 11.61 -8.21 1.07
C LEU A 20 11.49 -8.30 -0.45
N ALA A 21 10.37 -7.83 -1.02
CA ALA A 21 10.17 -7.80 -2.45
C ALA A 21 11.16 -6.83 -3.14
N CYS A 22 11.42 -5.67 -2.54
CA CYS A 22 12.41 -4.72 -3.05
C CYS A 22 13.84 -5.28 -2.99
N GLU A 23 14.23 -5.92 -1.89
CA GLU A 23 15.54 -6.58 -1.73
C GLU A 23 15.77 -7.68 -2.78
N ALA A 24 14.73 -8.44 -3.12
CA ALA A 24 14.82 -9.48 -4.13
C ALA A 24 15.07 -8.91 -5.55
N ILE A 25 14.61 -7.68 -5.83
CA ILE A 25 14.69 -7.07 -7.16
C ILE A 25 15.93 -6.17 -7.29
N ARG A 26 16.17 -5.31 -6.29
CA ARG A 26 17.23 -4.31 -6.24
C ARG A 26 18.30 -4.72 -5.22
N ARG A 27 19.51 -5.03 -5.72
CA ARG A 27 20.65 -5.41 -4.86
C ARG A 27 21.20 -4.25 -4.02
N ASP A 28 20.95 -3.02 -4.48
CA ASP A 28 21.32 -1.76 -3.83
C ASP A 28 20.25 -1.23 -2.88
N PHE A 29 19.14 -1.96 -2.69
CA PHE A 29 18.03 -1.50 -1.87
C PHE A 29 18.46 -1.32 -0.39
N PRO A 30 18.35 -0.11 0.18
CA PRO A 30 18.84 0.17 1.52
C PRO A 30 17.79 -0.18 2.58
N SER A 31 17.56 -1.47 2.81
CA SER A 31 16.49 -1.93 3.70
C SER A 31 16.60 -1.40 5.14
N GLN A 32 17.82 -1.30 5.68
CA GLN A 32 18.04 -0.74 7.02
C GLN A 32 17.60 0.73 7.09
N ASP A 33 17.98 1.56 6.12
CA ASP A 33 17.60 2.97 6.08
C ASP A 33 16.07 3.13 5.97
N VAL A 34 15.40 2.23 5.24
CA VAL A 34 13.94 2.19 5.13
C VAL A 34 13.31 1.86 6.49
N TYR A 35 13.81 0.85 7.19
CA TYR A 35 13.33 0.52 8.54
C TYR A 35 13.54 1.67 9.53
N ASP A 36 14.74 2.26 9.53
CA ASP A 36 15.09 3.35 10.44
C ASP A 36 14.17 4.57 10.23
N GLU A 37 13.86 4.90 8.97
CA GLU A 37 12.94 5.99 8.65
C GLU A 37 11.49 5.68 9.02
N LEU A 38 11.03 4.43 8.80
CA LEU A 38 9.70 4.00 9.24
C LEU A 38 9.55 4.09 10.77
N GLU A 39 10.55 3.64 11.52
CA GLU A 39 10.54 3.72 13.00
C GLU A 39 10.69 5.17 13.50
N ARG A 40 11.39 6.03 12.75
CA ARG A 40 11.41 7.47 13.04
C ARG A 40 10.01 8.08 12.93
N LEU A 41 9.25 7.76 11.87
CA LEU A 41 7.88 8.24 11.71
C LEU A 41 6.95 7.72 12.83
N VAL A 42 7.10 6.45 13.23
CA VAL A 42 6.38 5.89 14.38
C VAL A 42 6.68 6.67 15.66
N SER A 43 7.95 6.97 15.91
CA SER A 43 8.37 7.70 17.11
C SER A 43 7.77 9.11 17.15
N LEU A 44 7.83 9.83 16.03
CA LEU A 44 7.21 11.15 15.91
C LEU A 44 5.69 11.11 16.13
N ALA A 45 5.01 10.10 15.57
CA ALA A 45 3.57 9.97 15.77
C ALA A 45 3.21 9.68 17.24
N LYS A 46 4.00 8.85 17.94
CA LYS A 46 3.80 8.54 19.36
C LYS A 46 4.05 9.74 20.28
N GLU A 47 4.90 10.67 19.87
CA GLU A 47 5.14 11.92 20.60
C GLU A 47 3.95 12.88 20.49
N GLU A 48 3.29 12.94 19.33
CA GLU A 48 2.23 13.90 19.03
C GLU A 48 0.79 13.37 19.27
N ILE A 49 0.62 12.05 19.26
CA ILE A 49 -0.68 11.37 19.36
C ILE A 49 -0.77 10.61 20.68
N SER A 50 -1.58 11.13 21.59
CA SER A 50 -1.89 10.46 22.85
C SER A 50 -2.89 9.32 22.64
N GLN A 51 -2.59 8.14 23.18
CA GLN A 51 -3.50 6.98 23.19
C GLN A 51 -4.78 7.20 24.02
N LEU A 52 -4.85 8.28 24.79
CA LEU A 52 -6.04 8.66 25.56
C LEU A 52 -7.10 9.37 24.71
N LEU A 53 -6.74 9.80 23.50
CA LEU A 53 -7.68 10.44 22.59
C LEU A 53 -8.67 9.42 22.01
N PRO A 54 -9.90 9.83 21.68
CA PRO A 54 -10.81 9.01 20.89
C PRO A 54 -10.18 8.57 19.56
N LEU A 55 -10.65 7.45 19.02
CA LEU A 55 -10.11 6.86 17.80
C LEU A 55 -10.09 7.84 16.63
N GLU A 56 -11.19 8.56 16.43
CA GLU A 56 -11.34 9.58 15.38
C GLU A 56 -10.29 10.68 15.52
N GLU A 57 -10.09 11.23 16.72
CA GLU A 57 -9.09 12.27 16.97
C GLU A 57 -7.65 11.77 16.75
N GLN A 58 -7.35 10.52 17.12
CA GLN A 58 -6.05 9.91 16.84
C GLN A 58 -5.81 9.77 15.32
N LEU A 59 -6.83 9.33 14.59
CA LEU A 59 -6.77 9.17 13.15
C LEU A 59 -6.62 10.53 12.44
N GLU A 60 -7.44 11.52 12.80
CA GLU A 60 -7.34 12.87 12.24
C GLU A 60 -5.95 13.48 12.44
N LYS A 61 -5.37 13.31 13.64
CA LYS A 61 -3.99 13.73 13.92
C LYS A 61 -2.99 12.98 13.06
N LEU A 62 -3.12 11.66 12.92
CA LEU A 62 -2.22 10.88 12.07
C LEU A 62 -2.29 11.32 10.60
N ILE A 63 -3.49 11.56 10.08
CA ILE A 63 -3.71 12.07 8.72
C ILE A 63 -3.08 13.47 8.56
N ALA A 64 -3.28 14.37 9.53
CA ALA A 64 -2.69 15.70 9.53
C ALA A 64 -1.14 15.65 9.54
N LEU A 65 -0.55 14.80 10.38
CA LEU A 65 0.90 14.59 10.40
C LEU A 65 1.40 14.04 9.07
N PHE A 66 0.76 13.00 8.54
CA PHE A 66 1.23 12.29 7.36
C PHE A 66 1.19 13.15 6.09
N TYR A 67 0.04 13.76 5.81
CA TYR A 67 -0.17 14.52 4.57
C TYR A 67 0.18 16.01 4.71
N GLY A 68 0.12 16.55 5.93
CA GLY A 68 0.51 17.94 6.23
C GLY A 68 1.99 18.05 6.58
N ASP A 69 2.33 17.71 7.82
CA ASP A 69 3.64 18.02 8.40
C ASP A 69 4.79 17.22 7.75
N TRP A 70 4.56 15.95 7.43
CA TRP A 70 5.54 15.09 6.77
C TRP A 70 5.50 15.22 5.25
N GLY A 71 4.45 15.83 4.71
CA GLY A 71 4.32 16.21 3.31
C GLY A 71 4.17 15.04 2.33
N PHE A 72 3.73 13.87 2.80
CA PHE A 72 3.42 12.75 1.91
C PHE A 72 2.26 13.08 0.98
N LYS A 73 2.39 12.72 -0.30
CA LYS A 73 1.38 13.02 -1.32
C LYS A 73 1.49 12.12 -2.54
N ALA A 74 0.47 12.14 -3.39
CA ALA A 74 0.53 11.54 -4.71
C ALA A 74 1.73 12.03 -5.52
N SER A 75 2.40 11.11 -6.22
CA SER A 75 3.39 11.46 -7.23
C SER A 75 2.72 12.28 -8.36
N ARG A 76 3.31 13.44 -8.71
CA ARG A 76 2.84 14.32 -9.80
C ARG A 76 4.02 14.76 -10.67
N GLY A 77 3.88 14.65 -12.00
CA GLY A 77 4.84 15.21 -12.97
C GLY A 77 5.61 14.16 -13.79
N VAL A 78 6.71 14.57 -14.41
CA VAL A 78 7.59 13.72 -15.24
C VAL A 78 8.54 12.92 -14.34
N TYR A 79 7.98 12.02 -13.54
CA TYR A 79 8.75 11.06 -12.74
C TYR A 79 8.70 9.69 -13.42
N ARG A 80 9.71 8.86 -13.12
CA ARG A 80 9.62 7.43 -13.36
C ARG A 80 8.50 6.90 -12.47
N LEU A 81 7.53 6.20 -13.06
CA LEU A 81 6.42 5.62 -12.34
C LEU A 81 6.91 4.60 -11.29
N SER A 82 8.03 3.92 -11.57
CA SER A 82 8.67 2.99 -10.64
C SER A 82 9.15 3.66 -9.33
N ASP A 83 9.58 4.92 -9.37
CA ASP A 83 10.02 5.68 -8.18
C ASP A 83 8.88 5.88 -7.16
N ALA A 84 7.63 5.85 -7.61
CA ALA A 84 6.45 5.93 -6.75
C ALA A 84 6.07 4.59 -6.09
N LEU A 85 6.87 3.54 -6.30
CA LEU A 85 6.62 2.18 -5.78
C LEU A 85 7.77 1.69 -4.88
N TRP A 86 8.99 2.17 -5.10
CA TRP A 86 10.15 1.86 -4.27
C TRP A 86 10.08 2.57 -2.92
N LEU A 87 10.01 1.82 -1.80
CA LEU A 87 9.84 2.42 -0.47
C LEU A 87 10.97 3.40 -0.09
N ASP A 88 12.21 3.14 -0.49
CA ASP A 88 13.34 4.06 -0.26
C ASP A 88 13.11 5.42 -0.96
N GLN A 89 12.60 5.40 -2.19
CA GLN A 89 12.29 6.62 -2.93
C GLN A 89 11.04 7.32 -2.40
N VAL A 90 10.01 6.56 -2.01
CA VAL A 90 8.76 7.10 -1.47
C VAL A 90 9.01 7.81 -0.14
N LEU A 91 9.77 7.20 0.77
CA LEU A 91 10.14 7.80 2.05
C LEU A 91 11.02 9.05 1.85
N LYS A 92 11.99 8.99 0.93
CA LYS A 92 12.87 10.12 0.64
C LYS A 92 12.15 11.31 0.01
N ASN A 93 11.31 11.06 -0.98
CA ASN A 93 10.68 12.09 -1.80
C ASN A 93 9.29 12.51 -1.28
N ARG A 94 8.77 11.79 -0.27
CA ARG A 94 7.41 11.93 0.27
C ARG A 94 6.34 11.86 -0.82
N GLN A 95 6.62 11.07 -1.85
CA GLN A 95 5.76 10.95 -3.03
C GLN A 95 5.64 9.49 -3.43
N GLY A 96 4.41 9.03 -3.60
CA GLY A 96 4.16 7.62 -3.89
C GLY A 96 2.86 7.36 -4.63
N SER A 97 2.68 6.09 -4.95
CA SER A 97 1.43 5.47 -5.38
C SER A 97 0.51 5.23 -4.18
N ALA A 98 -0.78 4.99 -4.43
CA ALA A 98 -1.74 4.62 -3.39
C ALA A 98 -1.25 3.44 -2.54
N VAL A 99 -0.67 2.41 -3.17
CA VAL A 99 -0.13 1.24 -2.47
C VAL A 99 1.02 1.61 -1.56
N SER A 100 2.01 2.34 -2.08
CA SER A 100 3.20 2.70 -1.29
C SER A 100 2.90 3.66 -0.14
N LEU A 101 2.04 4.67 -0.37
CA LEU A 101 1.63 5.62 0.67
C LEU A 101 0.77 4.91 1.72
N GLY A 102 -0.17 4.08 1.27
CA GLY A 102 -1.01 3.27 2.13
C GLY A 102 -0.18 2.34 3.01
N ALA A 103 0.87 1.71 2.47
CA ALA A 103 1.75 0.84 3.26
C ALA A 103 2.49 1.60 4.38
N VAL A 104 3.06 2.77 4.08
CA VAL A 104 3.74 3.59 5.10
C VAL A 104 2.74 4.05 6.17
N LEU A 105 1.54 4.48 5.77
CA LEU A 105 0.50 4.89 6.71
C LEU A 105 0.02 3.72 7.59
N LEU A 106 -0.19 2.54 7.00
CA LEU A 106 -0.52 1.30 7.72
C LEU A 106 0.57 0.90 8.72
N TRP A 107 1.85 1.06 8.36
CA TRP A 107 2.96 0.82 9.29
C TRP A 107 2.81 1.68 10.55
N VAL A 108 2.65 2.99 10.38
CA VAL A 108 2.54 3.91 11.51
C VAL A 108 1.26 3.64 12.31
N ALA A 109 0.12 3.51 11.64
CA ALA A 109 -1.17 3.24 12.26
C ALA A 109 -1.15 1.97 13.12
N ASN A 110 -0.56 0.89 12.61
CA ASN A 110 -0.45 -0.37 13.35
C ASN A 110 0.37 -0.22 14.65
N ARG A 111 1.44 0.61 14.66
CA ARG A 111 2.25 0.85 15.87
C ARG A 111 1.59 1.80 16.87
N LEU A 112 0.53 2.47 16.47
CA LEU A 112 -0.35 3.27 17.32
C LEU A 112 -1.60 2.50 17.77
N ASP A 113 -1.71 1.21 17.42
CA ASP A 113 -2.87 0.36 17.68
C ASP A 113 -4.16 0.86 16.99
N LEU A 114 -4.03 1.58 15.87
CA LEU A 114 -5.17 2.01 15.05
C LEU A 114 -5.60 0.88 14.10
N PRO A 115 -6.91 0.53 14.02
CA PRO A 115 -7.44 -0.56 13.21
C PRO A 115 -7.57 -0.18 11.72
N LEU A 116 -6.50 0.35 11.13
CA LEU A 116 -6.44 0.72 9.72
C LEU A 116 -6.12 -0.52 8.87
N LEU A 117 -6.92 -0.78 7.85
CA LEU A 117 -6.84 -1.97 6.99
C LEU A 117 -6.72 -1.59 5.51
N PRO A 118 -5.94 -2.32 4.71
CA PRO A 118 -5.90 -2.15 3.25
C PRO A 118 -7.14 -2.73 2.58
N VAL A 119 -7.60 -2.10 1.51
CA VAL A 119 -8.68 -2.59 0.63
C VAL A 119 -8.21 -2.47 -0.81
N ILE A 120 -8.29 -3.56 -1.57
CA ILE A 120 -8.01 -3.55 -3.01
C ILE A 120 -9.29 -3.20 -3.73
N PHE A 121 -9.51 -1.89 -3.85
CA PHE A 121 -10.58 -1.38 -4.69
C PHE A 121 -10.23 -1.62 -6.18
N PRO A 122 -11.22 -1.82 -7.07
CA PRO A 122 -10.97 -2.15 -8.47
C PRO A 122 -10.01 -1.17 -9.17
N THR A 123 -10.13 0.12 -8.87
CA THR A 123 -9.30 1.17 -9.50
C THR A 123 -7.97 1.41 -8.78
N GLN A 124 -7.88 1.20 -7.46
CA GLN A 124 -6.69 1.51 -6.65
C GLN A 124 -6.72 0.87 -5.26
N LEU A 125 -5.63 0.97 -4.49
CA LEU A 125 -5.70 0.69 -3.05
C LEU A 125 -6.47 1.85 -2.35
N ILE A 126 -7.39 1.50 -1.47
CA ILE A 126 -7.95 2.43 -0.47
C ILE A 126 -7.68 1.87 0.93
N LEU A 127 -7.92 2.68 1.96
CA LEU A 127 -7.80 2.25 3.35
C LEU A 127 -9.18 2.31 4.00
N ARG A 128 -9.44 1.39 4.91
CA ARG A 128 -10.64 1.40 5.74
C ARG A 128 -10.28 1.36 7.22
N ILE A 129 -11.12 1.97 8.03
CA ILE A 129 -11.15 1.77 9.47
C ILE A 129 -12.57 1.37 9.85
N GLU A 130 -12.69 0.38 10.73
CA GLU A 130 -13.96 0.00 11.33
C GLU A 130 -14.04 0.66 12.71
N CYS A 131 -14.99 1.58 12.86
CA CYS A 131 -15.22 2.27 14.11
C CYS A 131 -15.94 1.37 15.12
N PRO A 132 -15.79 1.59 16.44
CA PRO A 132 -16.44 0.76 17.46
C PRO A 132 -17.97 0.71 17.41
N ASP A 133 -18.60 1.69 16.77
CA ASP A 133 -20.05 1.77 16.53
C ASP A 133 -20.51 1.02 15.26
N GLY A 134 -19.57 0.46 14.50
CA GLY A 134 -19.81 -0.26 13.25
C GLY A 134 -19.79 0.63 12.00
N GLU A 135 -19.51 1.93 12.13
CA GLU A 135 -19.31 2.78 10.96
C GLU A 135 -17.99 2.44 10.25
N ILE A 136 -18.01 2.48 8.92
CA ILE A 136 -16.82 2.27 8.10
C ILE A 136 -16.36 3.62 7.56
N TRP A 137 -15.13 3.99 7.89
CA TRP A 137 -14.51 5.19 7.34
C TRP A 137 -13.44 4.80 6.32
N LEU A 138 -13.68 5.21 5.09
CA LEU A 138 -12.80 4.96 3.94
C LEU A 138 -11.88 6.17 3.71
N ILE A 139 -10.61 5.91 3.41
CA ILE A 139 -9.58 6.94 3.29
C ILE A 139 -8.82 6.75 1.98
N ASN A 140 -8.63 7.86 1.27
CA ASN A 140 -7.80 7.91 0.07
C ASN A 140 -6.31 7.97 0.45
N PRO A 141 -5.47 6.98 0.07
CA PRO A 141 -4.05 6.98 0.42
C PRO A 141 -3.23 8.10 -0.24
N PHE A 142 -3.78 8.80 -1.23
CA PHE A 142 -3.07 9.86 -1.93
C PHE A 142 -3.03 11.20 -1.19
N ASN A 143 -4.03 11.44 -0.34
CA ASN A 143 -4.23 12.75 0.29
C ASN A 143 -4.91 12.69 1.67
N GLY A 144 -5.32 11.51 2.13
CA GLY A 144 -5.98 11.35 3.43
C GLY A 144 -7.44 11.77 3.45
N GLU A 145 -8.04 12.11 2.31
CA GLU A 145 -9.45 12.49 2.25
C GLU A 145 -10.37 11.30 2.53
N SER A 146 -11.44 11.55 3.28
CA SER A 146 -12.52 10.60 3.49
C SER A 146 -13.23 10.28 2.17
N LEU A 147 -13.49 9.01 1.93
CA LEU A 147 -14.17 8.53 0.73
C LEU A 147 -15.63 8.18 1.04
N SER A 148 -16.54 8.67 0.19
CA SER A 148 -17.96 8.30 0.22
C SER A 148 -18.27 7.28 -0.86
N GLU A 149 -19.30 6.45 -0.65
CA GLU A 149 -19.78 5.49 -1.64
C GLU A 149 -20.07 6.14 -2.99
N HIS A 150 -20.61 7.36 -2.99
CA HIS A 150 -20.86 8.11 -4.22
C HIS A 150 -19.58 8.39 -5.01
N MET A 151 -18.48 8.75 -4.33
CA MET A 151 -17.20 8.98 -5.01
C MET A 151 -16.64 7.67 -5.58
N LEU A 152 -16.77 6.56 -4.86
CA LEU A 152 -16.35 5.25 -5.33
C LEU A 152 -17.14 4.78 -6.56
N ASP A 153 -18.46 4.98 -6.56
CA ASP A 153 -19.32 4.70 -7.71
C ASP A 153 -18.91 5.51 -8.95
N VAL A 154 -18.61 6.80 -8.76
CA VAL A 154 -18.09 7.67 -9.84
C VAL A 154 -16.75 7.17 -10.36
N TRP A 155 -15.85 6.70 -9.49
CA TRP A 155 -14.56 6.14 -9.89
C TRP A 155 -14.72 4.86 -10.71
N LEU A 156 -15.61 3.94 -10.30
CA LEU A 156 -15.91 2.72 -11.06
C LEU A 156 -16.45 3.06 -12.45
N LYS A 157 -17.41 3.97 -12.52
CA LYS A 157 -18.04 4.36 -13.78
C LYS A 157 -17.09 5.08 -14.73
N GLY A 158 -16.19 5.90 -14.20
CA GLY A 158 -15.21 6.65 -14.97
C GLY A 158 -14.00 5.84 -15.45
N ASN A 159 -13.61 4.78 -14.73
CA ASN A 159 -12.37 4.04 -15.00
C ASN A 159 -12.60 2.61 -15.50
N ILE A 160 -13.78 2.02 -15.26
CA ILE A 160 -14.09 0.64 -15.66
C ILE A 160 -15.15 0.63 -16.76
N SER A 161 -16.39 0.99 -16.44
CA SER A 161 -17.46 1.15 -17.42
C SER A 161 -18.64 1.93 -16.85
N PRO A 162 -19.43 2.64 -17.66
CA PRO A 162 -20.60 3.39 -17.18
C PRO A 162 -21.66 2.54 -16.45
N SER A 163 -21.64 1.23 -16.64
CA SER A 163 -22.53 0.25 -16.01
C SER A 163 -21.90 -0.51 -14.85
N ALA A 164 -20.68 -0.15 -14.43
CA ALA A 164 -20.06 -0.72 -13.24
C ALA A 164 -20.85 -0.32 -11.99
N GLU A 165 -21.02 -1.26 -11.07
CA GLU A 165 -21.73 -1.08 -9.80
C GLU A 165 -20.76 -1.33 -8.65
N LEU A 166 -20.96 -0.60 -7.55
CA LEU A 166 -20.21 -0.78 -6.31
C LEU A 166 -20.82 -1.93 -5.51
N PHE A 167 -20.00 -2.93 -5.18
CA PHE A 167 -20.37 -4.04 -4.31
C PHE A 167 -19.76 -3.86 -2.92
N TYR A 168 -20.40 -4.41 -1.88
CA TYR A 168 -19.86 -4.30 -0.52
C TYR A 168 -18.56 -5.07 -0.37
N GLU A 169 -18.43 -6.19 -1.10
CA GLU A 169 -17.23 -7.02 -1.19
C GLU A 169 -16.03 -6.26 -1.79
N ASP A 170 -16.27 -5.19 -2.58
CA ASP A 170 -15.19 -4.31 -3.06
C ASP A 170 -14.51 -3.51 -1.93
N LEU A 171 -15.11 -3.53 -0.72
CA LEU A 171 -14.65 -2.83 0.48
C LEU A 171 -14.08 -3.79 1.53
N ASP A 172 -13.95 -5.07 1.22
CA ASP A 172 -13.36 -6.06 2.11
C ASP A 172 -11.87 -5.83 2.34
N GLU A 173 -11.39 -6.25 3.51
CA GLU A 173 -9.96 -6.22 3.81
C GLU A 173 -9.20 -7.07 2.79
N ALA A 174 -8.15 -6.48 2.23
CA ALA A 174 -7.28 -7.16 1.30
C ALA A 174 -6.19 -7.93 2.02
N ASP A 175 -5.90 -9.13 1.54
CA ASP A 175 -4.72 -9.87 1.97
C ASP A 175 -3.44 -9.14 1.53
N ASN A 176 -2.44 -9.07 2.41
CA ASN A 176 -1.14 -8.48 2.09
C ASN A 176 -0.49 -9.10 0.85
N ILE A 177 -0.67 -10.42 0.62
CA ILE A 177 -0.15 -11.09 -0.58
C ILE A 177 -0.75 -10.54 -1.87
N GLU A 178 -2.03 -10.16 -1.84
CA GLU A 178 -2.74 -9.59 -2.99
C GLU A 178 -2.23 -8.17 -3.26
N VAL A 179 -2.06 -7.38 -2.20
CA VAL A 179 -1.54 -6.00 -2.30
C VAL A 179 -0.13 -6.00 -2.90
N ILE A 180 0.75 -6.89 -2.42
CA ILE A 180 2.13 -7.00 -2.91
C ILE A 180 2.17 -7.52 -4.36
N ARG A 181 1.29 -8.45 -4.74
CA ARG A 181 1.18 -8.89 -6.13
C ARG A 181 0.81 -7.72 -7.05
N LYS A 182 -0.22 -6.95 -6.70
CA LYS A 182 -0.66 -5.77 -7.49
C LYS A 182 0.45 -4.70 -7.56
N LEU A 183 1.18 -4.50 -6.47
CA LEU A 183 2.39 -3.66 -6.44
C LEU A 183 3.43 -4.15 -7.47
N LEU A 184 3.78 -5.43 -7.44
CA LEU A 184 4.80 -6.01 -8.30
C LEU A 184 4.38 -6.03 -9.77
N ASP A 185 3.11 -6.27 -10.09
CA ASP A 185 2.60 -6.17 -11.45
C ASP A 185 2.67 -4.74 -11.99
N THR A 186 2.31 -3.75 -11.16
CA THR A 186 2.43 -2.33 -11.51
C THR A 186 3.89 -1.95 -11.71
N LEU A 187 4.77 -2.38 -10.81
CA LEU A 187 6.20 -2.12 -10.88
C LEU A 187 6.83 -2.71 -12.15
N LYS A 188 6.48 -3.96 -12.48
CA LYS A 188 6.92 -4.62 -13.71
C LYS A 188 6.52 -3.80 -14.94
N ALA A 189 5.26 -3.39 -15.03
CA ALA A 189 4.76 -2.58 -16.14
C ALA A 189 5.50 -1.24 -16.25
N SER A 190 5.64 -0.51 -15.14
CA SER A 190 6.39 0.75 -15.09
C SER A 190 7.85 0.59 -15.53
N LEU A 191 8.55 -0.45 -15.03
CA LEU A 191 9.93 -0.71 -15.41
C LEU A 191 10.08 -1.07 -16.90
N MET A 192 9.10 -1.77 -17.48
CA MET A 192 9.07 -2.05 -18.91
C MET A 192 8.92 -0.77 -19.74
N GLU A 193 7.98 0.11 -19.36
CA GLU A 193 7.78 1.41 -20.02
C GLU A 193 9.00 2.32 -19.91
N GLU A 194 9.72 2.23 -18.79
CA GLU A 194 10.97 2.97 -18.52
C GLU A 194 12.22 2.33 -19.15
N ASN A 195 12.07 1.24 -19.92
CA ASN A 195 13.16 0.48 -20.54
C ASN A 195 14.17 -0.15 -19.55
N GLN A 196 13.76 -0.39 -18.30
CA GLN A 196 14.57 -1.03 -17.26
C GLN A 196 14.38 -2.56 -17.27
N MET A 197 14.74 -3.20 -18.39
CA MET A 197 14.43 -4.61 -18.68
C MET A 197 15.00 -5.59 -17.64
N GLU A 198 16.20 -5.33 -17.12
CA GLU A 198 16.81 -6.20 -16.09
C GLU A 198 15.98 -6.19 -14.79
N LEU A 199 15.54 -5.02 -14.35
CA LEU A 199 14.72 -4.90 -13.14
C LEU A 199 13.32 -5.47 -13.39
N ALA A 200 12.72 -5.25 -14.56
CA ALA A 200 11.44 -5.86 -14.92
C ALA A 200 11.50 -7.41 -14.92
N LEU A 201 12.61 -7.99 -15.38
CA LEU A 201 12.84 -9.43 -15.32
C LEU A 201 12.93 -9.92 -13.87
N ARG A 202 13.71 -9.25 -13.02
CA ARG A 202 13.82 -9.60 -11.59
C ARG A 202 12.48 -9.46 -10.85
N THR A 203 11.67 -8.45 -11.20
CA THR A 203 10.30 -8.31 -10.69
C THR A 203 9.43 -9.51 -11.10
N SER A 204 9.61 -10.01 -12.32
CA SER A 204 8.91 -11.21 -12.80
C SER A 204 9.37 -12.48 -12.06
N GLU A 205 10.66 -12.61 -11.79
CA GLU A 205 11.22 -13.69 -10.98
C GLU A 205 10.69 -13.66 -9.54
N ALA A 206 10.60 -12.47 -8.93
CA ALA A 206 9.99 -12.28 -7.61
C ALA A 206 8.51 -12.72 -7.64
N LEU A 207 7.70 -12.27 -8.60
CA LEU A 207 6.31 -12.68 -8.78
C LEU A 207 6.14 -14.21 -8.89
N LEU A 208 7.05 -14.92 -9.57
CA LEU A 208 7.02 -16.38 -9.65
C LEU A 208 7.21 -17.04 -8.27
N GLN A 209 8.05 -16.48 -7.40
CA GLN A 209 8.23 -16.99 -6.03
C GLN A 209 6.96 -16.83 -5.18
N PHE A 210 6.14 -15.80 -5.44
CA PHE A 210 4.82 -15.64 -4.81
C PHE A 210 3.79 -16.66 -5.33
N ASN A 211 3.86 -17.05 -6.61
CA ASN A 211 2.90 -17.97 -7.23
C ASN A 211 3.07 -19.44 -6.79
N LEU A 212 4.28 -19.85 -6.40
CA LEU A 212 4.57 -21.23 -6.01
C LEU A 212 3.85 -21.69 -4.72
N LYS A 213 3.16 -20.79 -4.00
CA LYS A 213 2.34 -21.09 -2.81
C LYS A 213 0.83 -21.16 -3.05
N ILE A 214 0.33 -20.72 -4.20
CA ILE A 214 -1.09 -20.90 -4.55
C ILE A 214 -1.19 -22.24 -5.27
N PRO A 215 -1.83 -23.28 -4.70
CA PRO A 215 -2.13 -24.47 -5.49
C PRO A 215 -2.96 -23.99 -6.68
N MET A 216 -2.53 -24.30 -7.92
CA MET A 216 -3.28 -23.97 -9.13
C MET A 216 -4.69 -24.59 -9.06
N LYS A 217 -5.61 -23.93 -8.39
CA LYS A 217 -7.04 -24.06 -8.64
C LYS A 217 -7.34 -23.02 -9.70
N PHE A 218 -7.96 -23.47 -10.78
CA PHE A 218 -8.25 -22.69 -12.01
C PHE A 218 -7.10 -22.61 -13.02
N ALA A 219 -6.62 -23.77 -13.45
CA ALA A 219 -5.95 -23.90 -14.76
C ALA A 219 -6.57 -25.03 -15.61
N ILE A 220 -7.87 -25.29 -15.51
CA ILE A 220 -8.62 -26.03 -16.54
C ILE A 220 -10.12 -25.77 -16.39
N ALA A 221 -10.65 -24.90 -17.23
CA ALA A 221 -12.00 -25.04 -17.77
C ALA A 221 -11.86 -24.78 -19.27
N GLY A 222 -11.93 -25.88 -20.04
CA GLY A 222 -12.11 -25.83 -21.48
C GLY A 222 -13.56 -25.59 -21.86
#